data_AF-A0A3N5VS23-F1
#
_entry.id   AF-A0A3N5VS23-F1
#
_cell.length_a   1.000
_cell.length_b   1.000
_cell.length_c   1.000
_cell.angle_alpha   90.00
_cell.angle_beta   90.00
_cell.angle_gamma   90.00
#
_symmetry.space_group_name_H-M   'P 1'
#
loop_
_entity.id
_entity.type
_entity.pdbx_description
1 polymer ?
#
loop_
_entity_poly.entity_id
_entity_poly.type
_entity_poly.pdbx_seq_one_letter_code
_entity_poly.pdbx_strand_id
1 'polypeptide(L)'
;MTGIIGVPIFYDLVPANTDERLAAEAVIDHFVCCDIFGDKGFIGLAWQAQIFDQTGNLIWTPRRSNQKTQNSPALNRFLSSKRERIEGVFHEIQDVGRNIERLLSKTVLGLATRVIAKMASHILRRLLLVDFGVNVQT
;
A
#
# COMPACT_ATOMS: atom_id res chain seq x y z
N MET A 1 -0.61 -2.76 1.72
CA MET A 1 -1.93 -2.92 1.08
C MET A 1 -2.99 -2.14 1.84
N THR A 2 -3.87 -1.46 1.11
CA THR A 2 -4.97 -0.65 1.63
C THR A 2 -6.29 -1.21 1.13
N GLY A 3 -7.31 -1.22 1.99
CA GLY A 3 -8.67 -1.51 1.56
C GLY A 3 -9.23 -0.40 0.65
N ILE A 4 -10.40 -0.64 0.06
CA ILE A 4 -11.05 0.29 -0.89
C ILE A 4 -11.29 1.70 -0.31
N ILE A 5 -11.50 1.81 1.00
CA ILE A 5 -11.68 3.07 1.75
C ILE A 5 -10.35 3.78 2.11
N GLY A 6 -9.21 3.20 1.74
CA GLY A 6 -7.88 3.74 2.01
C GLY A 6 -7.38 3.51 3.43
N VAL A 7 -7.94 2.55 4.16
CA VAL A 7 -7.39 2.13 5.47
C VAL A 7 -6.30 1.09 5.22
N PRO A 8 -5.07 1.27 5.76
CA PRO A 8 -4.03 0.23 5.71
C PRO A 8 -4.52 -1.02 6.42
N ILE A 9 -4.56 -2.14 5.71
CA ILE A 9 -5.01 -3.44 6.26
C ILE A 9 -3.84 -4.41 6.46
N PHE A 10 -2.76 -4.22 5.71
CA PHE A 10 -1.57 -5.06 5.77
C PHE A 10 -0.35 -4.27 5.31
N TYR A 11 0.79 -4.43 5.97
CA TYR A 11 2.05 -3.81 5.59
C TYR A 11 3.21 -4.67 6.07
N ASP A 12 4.38 -4.48 5.47
CA ASP A 12 5.63 -5.11 5.89
C ASP A 12 6.76 -4.07 5.98
N LEU A 13 7.80 -4.39 6.75
CA LEU A 13 9.02 -3.59 6.89
C LEU A 13 10.19 -4.35 6.26
N VAL A 14 10.59 -3.90 5.07
CA VAL A 14 11.71 -4.47 4.33
C VAL A 14 12.95 -3.56 4.39
N PRO A 15 14.17 -4.11 4.23
CA PRO A 15 15.37 -3.30 4.00
C PRO A 15 15.22 -2.37 2.81
N ALA A 16 15.83 -1.18 2.88
CA ALA A 16 15.70 -0.14 1.84
C ALA A 16 16.30 -0.52 0.48
N ASN A 17 17.15 -1.54 0.42
CA ASN A 17 17.76 -2.07 -0.80
C ASN A 17 17.01 -3.27 -1.39
N THR A 18 15.86 -3.63 -0.82
CA THR A 18 15.04 -4.75 -1.31
C THR A 18 14.40 -4.39 -2.65
N ASP A 19 14.42 -5.33 -3.59
CA ASP A 19 13.69 -5.16 -4.85
C ASP A 19 12.19 -4.95 -4.57
N GLU A 20 11.58 -3.97 -5.24
CA GLU A 20 10.19 -3.60 -5.00
C GLU A 20 9.21 -4.76 -5.18
N ARG A 21 9.52 -5.74 -6.05
CA ARG A 21 8.67 -6.91 -6.27
C ARG A 21 8.77 -7.90 -5.14
N LEU A 22 9.98 -8.15 -4.64
CA LEU A 22 10.17 -9.00 -3.46
C LEU A 22 9.48 -8.38 -2.23
N ALA A 23 9.56 -7.06 -2.08
CA ALA A 23 8.84 -6.35 -1.03
C ALA A 23 7.32 -6.45 -1.19
N ALA A 24 6.81 -6.42 -2.43
CA ALA A 24 5.39 -6.56 -2.70
C ALA A 24 4.90 -8.00 -2.45
N GLU A 25 5.67 -9.02 -2.86
CA GLU A 25 5.39 -10.44 -2.64
C GLU A 25 5.18 -10.75 -1.16
N ALA A 26 6.01 -10.19 -0.27
CA ALA A 26 5.86 -10.33 1.19
C ALA A 26 4.47 -9.91 1.71
N VAL A 27 3.76 -9.04 0.99
CA VAL A 27 2.39 -8.64 1.30
C VAL A 27 1.37 -9.41 0.46
N ILE A 28 1.60 -9.58 -0.85
CA ILE A 28 0.65 -10.18 -1.81
C ILE A 28 0.37 -11.64 -1.47
N ASP A 29 1.37 -12.39 -1.00
CA ASP A 29 1.24 -13.83 -0.71
C ASP A 29 0.28 -14.13 0.45
N HIS A 30 -0.14 -13.11 1.21
CA HIS A 30 -1.15 -13.24 2.25
C HIS A 30 -2.59 -13.17 1.70
N PHE A 31 -2.77 -12.94 0.40
CA PHE A 31 -4.07 -12.81 -0.25
C PHE A 31 -4.18 -13.82 -1.39
N VAL A 32 -5.39 -14.33 -1.61
CA VAL A 32 -5.69 -15.30 -2.67
C VAL A 32 -6.91 -14.87 -3.47
N CYS A 33 -6.91 -15.13 -4.78
CA CYS A 33 -8.01 -14.85 -5.70
C CYS A 33 -8.55 -13.40 -5.62
N CYS A 34 -7.67 -12.42 -5.46
CA CYS A 34 -8.01 -11.00 -5.31
C CYS A 34 -7.60 -10.15 -6.52
N ASP A 35 -8.34 -9.06 -6.76
CA ASP A 35 -7.93 -7.98 -7.65
C ASP A 35 -7.05 -6.98 -6.90
N ILE A 36 -5.77 -6.89 -7.27
CA ILE A 36 -4.77 -6.04 -6.62
C ILE A 36 -4.41 -4.90 -7.57
N PHE A 37 -4.63 -3.67 -7.12
CA PHE A 37 -4.31 -2.46 -7.87
C PHE A 37 -2.92 -1.95 -7.45
N GLY A 38 -1.96 -2.06 -8.36
CA GLY A 38 -0.55 -1.74 -8.11
C GLY A 38 -0.04 -0.60 -8.99
N ASP A 39 1.17 -0.14 -8.67
CA ASP A 39 1.87 0.85 -9.47
C ASP A 39 2.42 0.26 -10.79
N LYS A 40 2.80 1.14 -11.71
CA LYS A 40 3.41 0.86 -13.01
C LYS A 40 4.69 0.03 -12.93
N GLY A 41 5.38 0.00 -11.78
CA GLY A 41 6.53 -0.88 -11.52
C GLY A 41 6.21 -2.37 -11.63
N PHE A 42 4.94 -2.74 -11.38
CA PHE A 42 4.45 -4.11 -11.38
C PHE A 42 3.88 -4.58 -12.74
N ILE A 43 4.18 -3.86 -13.83
CA ILE A 43 3.62 -4.12 -15.17
C ILE A 43 4.21 -5.36 -15.89
N GLY A 44 5.25 -5.98 -15.32
CA GLY A 44 5.96 -7.08 -15.98
C GLY A 44 5.09 -8.33 -16.11
N LEU A 45 4.77 -8.73 -17.35
CA LEU A 45 3.85 -9.85 -17.61
C LEU A 45 4.32 -11.17 -17.00
N ALA A 46 5.62 -11.48 -17.06
CA ALA A 46 6.17 -12.70 -16.48
C ALA A 46 5.97 -12.76 -14.96
N TRP A 47 6.17 -11.62 -14.28
CA TRP A 47 5.95 -11.52 -12.84
C TRP A 47 4.46 -11.59 -12.49
N GLN A 48 3.58 -10.91 -13.24
CA GLN A 48 2.13 -11.00 -13.02
C GLN A 48 1.60 -12.42 -13.24
N ALA A 49 2.11 -13.14 -14.24
CA ALA A 49 1.75 -14.54 -14.49
C ALA A 49 2.20 -15.43 -13.32
N GLN A 50 3.43 -15.26 -12.83
CA GLN A 50 3.92 -15.98 -11.67
C GLN A 50 3.04 -15.74 -10.43
N ILE A 51 2.70 -14.49 -10.13
CA ILE A 51 1.81 -14.16 -9.00
C ILE A 51 0.43 -14.81 -9.19
N PHE A 52 -0.13 -14.76 -10.40
CA PHE A 52 -1.41 -15.40 -10.69
C PHE A 52 -1.34 -16.91 -10.50
N ASP A 53 -0.29 -17.57 -10.98
CA ASP A 53 -0.12 -19.02 -10.83
C ASP A 53 0.04 -19.42 -9.36
N GLN A 54 0.70 -18.59 -8.55
CA GLN A 54 0.94 -18.85 -7.12
C GLN A 54 -0.27 -18.59 -6.23
N THR A 55 -1.04 -17.55 -6.51
CA THR A 55 -2.05 -17.01 -5.57
C THR A 55 -3.45 -16.85 -6.17
N GLY A 56 -3.58 -16.95 -7.50
CA GLY A 56 -4.79 -16.58 -8.23
C GLY A 56 -5.07 -15.08 -8.27
N ASN A 57 -4.15 -14.23 -7.79
CA ASN A 57 -4.35 -12.79 -7.76
C ASN A 57 -4.13 -12.14 -9.14
N LEU A 58 -4.99 -11.18 -9.48
CA LEU A 58 -4.87 -10.38 -10.70
C LEU A 58 -4.28 -9.01 -10.35
N ILE A 59 -3.17 -8.66 -11.01
CA ILE A 59 -2.50 -7.38 -10.79
C ILE A 59 -2.90 -6.37 -11.87
N TRP A 60 -3.55 -5.29 -11.45
CA TRP A 60 -3.96 -4.18 -12.29
C TRP A 60 -3.03 -3.00 -12.12
N THR A 61 -2.37 -2.57 -13.21
CA THR A 61 -1.43 -1.44 -13.18
C THR A 61 -1.76 -0.41 -14.27
N PRO A 62 -1.34 0.86 -14.09
CA PRO A 62 -1.30 1.82 -15.19
C PRO A 62 -0.47 1.27 -16.37
N ARG A 63 -0.94 1.49 -17.60
CA ARG A 63 -0.23 1.09 -18.82
C ARG A 63 0.81 2.14 -19.23
N ARG A 64 1.85 1.71 -19.95
CA ARG A 64 2.81 2.66 -20.58
C ARG A 64 2.17 3.22 -21.84
N SER A 65 2.43 4.49 -22.16
CA SER A 65 1.91 5.14 -23.37
C SER A 65 2.30 4.42 -24.67
N ASN A 66 3.43 3.70 -24.67
CA ASN A 66 3.92 2.93 -25.81
C ASN A 66 3.41 1.48 -25.91
N GLN A 67 2.55 1.03 -24.99
CA GLN A 67 1.92 -0.30 -25.11
C GLN A 67 0.77 -0.28 -26.12
N LYS A 68 0.70 -1.32 -26.95
CA LYS A 68 -0.36 -1.48 -27.96
C LYS A 68 -1.75 -1.53 -27.34
N THR A 69 -1.89 -2.23 -26.22
CA THR A 69 -3.14 -2.36 -25.49
C THR A 69 -3.13 -1.39 -24.30
N GLN A 70 -4.04 -0.42 -24.34
CA GLN A 70 -4.24 0.55 -23.28
C GLN A 70 -5.40 0.16 -22.37
N ASN A 71 -5.35 0.61 -21.12
CA ASN A 71 -6.49 0.57 -20.22
C ASN A 71 -7.57 1.56 -20.67
N SER A 72 -8.81 1.31 -20.29
CA SER A 72 -9.88 2.29 -20.52
C SER A 72 -9.60 3.59 -19.73
N PRO A 73 -10.09 4.75 -20.21
CA PRO A 73 -9.97 6.01 -19.46
C PRO A 73 -10.60 5.94 -18.06
N ALA A 74 -11.66 5.15 -17.89
CA ALA A 74 -12.29 4.92 -16.58
C ALA A 74 -11.36 4.17 -15.62
N LEU A 75 -10.72 3.09 -16.09
CA LEU A 75 -9.78 2.33 -15.27
C LEU A 75 -8.54 3.17 -14.90
N ASN A 76 -8.02 3.97 -15.83
CA ASN A 76 -6.90 4.86 -15.53
C ASN A 76 -7.25 5.89 -14.46
N ARG A 77 -8.43 6.54 -14.55
CA ARG A 77 -8.90 7.47 -13.50
C ARG A 77 -9.07 6.78 -12.15
N PHE A 78 -9.60 5.56 -12.15
CA PHE A 78 -9.73 4.76 -10.92
C PHE A 78 -8.36 4.47 -10.29
N LEU A 79 -7.40 3.96 -11.07
CA LEU A 79 -6.04 3.67 -10.60
C LEU A 79 -5.35 4.92 -10.05
N SER A 80 -5.47 6.06 -10.74
CA SER A 80 -4.92 7.34 -10.28
C SER A 80 -5.54 7.78 -8.96
N SER A 81 -6.88 7.72 -8.82
CA SER A 81 -7.56 8.08 -7.57
C SER A 81 -7.14 7.20 -6.40
N LYS A 82 -6.93 5.89 -6.63
CA LYS A 82 -6.43 4.98 -5.59
C LYS A 82 -4.98 5.28 -5.20
N ARG A 83 -4.13 5.63 -6.17
CA ARG A 83 -2.75 6.05 -5.90
C ARG A 83 -2.70 7.30 -5.04
N GLU A 84 -3.44 8.35 -5.41
CA GLU A 84 -3.53 9.60 -4.65
C GLU A 84 -4.01 9.35 -3.21
N ARG A 85 -4.99 8.45 -3.04
CA ARG A 85 -5.46 8.05 -1.71
C ARG A 85 -4.34 7.39 -0.88
N ILE A 86 -3.55 6.50 -1.49
CA ILE A 86 -2.43 5.82 -0.81
C ILE A 86 -1.33 6.83 -0.46
N GLU A 87 -0.97 7.74 -1.37
CA GLU A 87 0.01 8.80 -1.12
C GLU A 87 -0.44 9.72 0.03
N GLY A 88 -1.72 10.09 0.07
CA GLY A 88 -2.30 10.84 1.19
C GLY A 88 -2.21 10.11 2.52
N VAL A 89 -2.46 8.79 2.53
CA VAL A 89 -2.31 7.96 3.74
C VAL A 89 -0.86 7.93 4.21
N PHE A 90 0.11 7.79 3.30
CA PHE A 90 1.53 7.86 3.66
C PHE A 90 1.91 9.23 4.24
N HIS A 91 1.44 10.31 3.64
CA HIS A 91 1.67 11.68 4.13
C HIS A 91 1.09 11.86 5.55
N GLU A 92 -0.15 11.43 5.76
CA GLU A 92 -0.80 11.50 7.08
C GLU A 92 -0.07 10.66 8.12
N ILE A 93 0.40 9.47 7.76
CA ILE A 93 1.22 8.65 8.64
C ILE A 93 2.51 9.43 8.96
N GLN A 94 3.23 9.95 7.98
CA GLN A 94 4.47 10.71 8.22
C GLN A 94 4.27 11.93 9.14
N ASP A 95 3.18 12.67 8.96
CA ASP A 95 2.86 13.89 9.72
C ASP A 95 2.41 13.65 11.16
N VAL A 96 1.77 12.51 11.47
CA VAL A 96 1.26 12.23 12.83
C VAL A 96 2.43 11.92 13.78
N GLY A 97 2.87 12.91 14.55
CA GLY A 97 3.96 12.75 15.53
C GLY A 97 5.35 12.87 14.90
N ARG A 98 6.27 11.93 15.18
CA ARG A 98 7.58 11.92 14.50
C ARG A 98 7.52 11.15 13.18
N ASN A 99 8.22 11.69 12.19
CA ASN A 99 8.45 11.04 10.91
C ASN A 99 9.00 9.62 11.11
N ILE A 100 8.59 8.65 10.30
CA ILE A 100 9.01 7.23 10.44
C ILE A 100 10.54 7.12 10.43
N GLU A 101 11.19 7.89 9.56
CA GLU A 101 12.65 7.95 9.43
C GLU A 101 13.36 8.58 10.64
N ARG A 102 12.61 9.25 11.54
CA ARG A 102 13.13 9.95 12.71
C ARG A 102 12.61 9.34 14.02
N LEU A 103 12.22 8.07 14.01
CA LEU A 103 11.75 7.36 15.20
C LEU A 103 12.84 7.16 16.27
N LEU A 104 14.10 7.50 15.99
CA LEU A 104 15.28 7.40 16.87
C LEU A 104 15.42 6.03 17.56
N SER A 105 14.91 4.97 16.95
CA SER A 105 15.04 3.60 17.46
C SER A 105 16.46 3.09 17.22
N LYS A 106 17.13 2.67 18.29
CA LYS A 106 18.48 2.08 18.22
C LYS A 106 18.48 0.58 17.93
N THR A 107 17.31 -0.05 17.87
CA THR A 107 17.13 -1.49 17.64
C THR A 107 15.97 -1.75 16.68
N VAL A 108 16.01 -2.89 15.99
CA VAL A 108 14.94 -3.34 15.08
C VAL A 108 13.62 -3.50 15.84
N LEU A 109 13.65 -4.08 17.04
CA LEU A 109 12.47 -4.19 17.89
C LEU A 109 11.87 -2.81 18.22
N GLY A 110 12.73 -1.84 18.57
CA GLY A 110 12.28 -0.48 18.85
C GLY A 110 11.68 0.22 17.64
N LEU A 111 12.17 -0.06 16.44
CA LEU A 111 11.59 0.43 15.18
C LEU A 111 10.22 -0.20 14.94
N ALA A 112 10.14 -1.52 14.97
CA ALA A 112 8.90 -2.28 14.75
C ALA A 112 7.79 -1.83 15.70
N THR A 113 8.07 -1.73 17.01
CA THR A 113 7.10 -1.27 18.01
C THR A 113 6.58 0.13 17.70
N ARG A 114 7.45 1.05 17.30
CA ARG A 114 7.05 2.43 16.97
C ARG A 114 6.25 2.51 15.68
N VAL A 115 6.59 1.73 14.66
CA VAL A 115 5.82 1.63 13.43
C VAL A 115 4.44 1.05 13.71
N ILE A 116 4.34 -0.05 14.46
CA ILE A 116 3.07 -0.66 14.86
C ILE A 116 2.18 0.35 15.60
N ALA A 117 2.71 1.03 16.61
CA ALA A 117 1.95 2.03 17.36
C ALA A 117 1.43 3.17 16.46
N LYS A 118 2.24 3.61 15.50
CA LYS A 118 1.89 4.68 14.55
C LYS A 118 0.82 4.24 13.56
N MET A 119 0.95 3.03 13.00
CA MET A 119 -0.05 2.43 12.12
C MET A 119 -1.37 2.20 12.86
N ALA A 120 -1.34 1.63 14.07
CA ALA A 120 -2.51 1.40 14.91
C ALA A 120 -3.23 2.71 15.27
N SER A 121 -2.49 3.75 15.66
CA SER A 121 -3.04 5.09 15.93
C SER A 121 -3.74 5.68 14.70
N HIS A 122 -3.10 5.58 13.53
CA HIS A 122 -3.68 6.05 12.28
C HIS A 122 -4.97 5.30 11.92
N ILE A 123 -4.95 3.97 11.98
CA ILE A 123 -6.11 3.11 11.69
C ILE A 123 -7.25 3.45 12.65
N LEU A 124 -6.99 3.54 13.96
CA LEU A 124 -7.99 3.89 14.96
C LEU A 124 -8.62 5.26 14.66
N ARG A 125 -7.82 6.27 14.36
CA ARG A 125 -8.32 7.60 13.96
C ARG A 125 -9.22 7.53 12.73
N ARG A 126 -8.88 6.70 11.73
CA ARG A 126 -9.71 6.53 10.53
C ARG A 126 -11.02 5.80 10.81
N LEU A 127 -10.99 4.74 11.61
CA LEU A 127 -12.21 4.04 12.01
C LEU A 127 -13.14 4.94 12.83
N LEU A 128 -12.59 5.71 13.78
CA LEU A 128 -13.37 6.70 14.54
C LEU A 128 -14.06 7.74 13.64
N LEU A 129 -13.38 8.19 12.59
CA LEU A 129 -13.96 9.13 11.64
C LEU A 129 -15.04 8.48 10.76
N VAL A 130 -14.76 7.30 10.19
CA VAL A 130 -15.64 6.65 9.21
C VAL A 130 -16.87 6.03 9.88
N ASP A 131 -16.68 5.36 11.01
CA ASP A 131 -17.75 4.58 11.65
C ASP A 131 -18.54 5.40 12.68
N PHE A 132 -17.92 6.42 13.27
CA PHE A 132 -18.50 7.20 14.37
C PHE A 132 -18.55 8.72 14.13
N GLY A 133 -18.01 9.21 13.01
CA GLY A 133 -17.95 10.66 12.72
C GLY A 133 -17.04 11.46 13.65
N VAL A 134 -16.19 10.79 14.44
CA VAL A 134 -15.30 11.43 15.43
C VAL A 134 -13.99 11.81 14.76
N ASN A 135 -13.74 13.12 14.63
CA ASN A 135 -12.48 13.62 14.10
C ASN A 135 -11.47 13.88 15.23
N VAL A 136 -10.50 12.98 15.37
CA VAL A 136 -9.39 13.15 16.32
C VAL A 136 -8.36 14.11 15.74
N GLN A 137 -8.14 15.24 16.44
CA GLN A 137 -7.12 16.23 16.12
C GLN A 137 -5.74 15.78 16.66
N THR A 138 -4.69 16.02 15.90
CA THR A 138 -3.28 15.77 16.23
C THR A 138 -2.57 17.01 16.72
#